data_AF-A0A9W6HH76-F1
#
_entry.id   AF-A0A9W6HH76-F1
#
_cell.length_a   1.000
_cell.length_b   1.000
_cell.length_c   1.000
_cell.angle_alpha   90.00
_cell.angle_beta   90.00
_cell.angle_gamma   90.00
#
_symmetry.space_group_name_H-M   'P 1'
#
loop_
_entity.id
_entity.type
_entity.pdbx_description
1 polymer ?
#
loop_
_entity_poly.entity_id
_entity_poly.type
_entity_poly.pdbx_seq_one_letter_code
_entity_poly.pdbx_strand_id
1 'polypeptide(L)'
;MDSDTGGLRPGLATLFSVVGFGALAICGLGVLSLATGADVVAVRGLGALPGAAGFALAVAALTLVLGGGLRRPHPSYGLAAVAALAVVLAHLAGLVVAAVVVGVDPARAVAAAGAFALSWFAVVLAGCGAAAGWTGVALVRTRAQAPRWRWERDEDE
;
A
#
# COMPACT_ATOMS: atom_id res chain seq x y z
N MET A 1 -15.73 10.98 32.61
CA MET A 1 -14.34 11.38 32.33
C MET A 1 -14.23 11.46 30.81
N ASP A 2 -14.74 12.55 30.24
CA ASP A 2 -14.71 12.78 28.80
C ASP A 2 -13.30 13.14 28.37
N SER A 3 -12.77 12.36 27.44
CA SER A 3 -11.57 12.71 26.67
C SER A 3 -11.74 12.19 25.23
N ASP A 4 -12.58 12.89 24.47
CA ASP A 4 -12.18 13.48 23.20
C ASP A 4 -11.51 12.51 22.18
N THR A 5 -12.23 11.48 21.73
CA THR A 5 -11.71 10.50 20.75
C THR A 5 -12.01 10.95 19.31
N GLY A 6 -11.35 12.02 18.86
CA GLY A 6 -11.64 12.60 17.54
C GLY A 6 -11.16 11.76 16.33
N GLY A 7 -10.32 10.74 16.49
CA GLY A 7 -9.74 9.97 15.38
C GLY A 7 -10.31 8.56 15.19
N LEU A 8 -10.21 8.01 13.97
CA LEU A 8 -10.64 6.65 13.66
C LEU A 8 -9.77 5.62 14.41
N ARG A 9 -10.37 4.53 14.91
CA ARG A 9 -9.62 3.47 15.61
C ARG A 9 -8.47 2.95 14.73
N PRO A 10 -7.24 2.78 15.24
CA PRO A 10 -6.07 2.40 14.44
C PRO A 10 -6.25 1.13 13.59
N GLY A 11 -7.02 0.15 14.09
CA GLY A 11 -7.33 -1.08 13.35
C GLY A 11 -8.17 -0.82 12.10
N LEU A 12 -9.21 0.02 12.19
CA LEU A 12 -10.06 0.38 11.06
C LEU A 12 -9.32 1.27 10.06
N ALA A 13 -8.50 2.21 10.55
CA ALA A 13 -7.63 3.03 9.69
C ALA A 13 -6.65 2.16 8.89
N THR A 14 -6.08 1.13 9.52
CA THR A 14 -5.22 0.15 8.84
C THR A 14 -5.99 -0.59 7.74
N LEU A 15 -7.18 -1.11 8.06
CA LEU A 15 -8.01 -1.83 7.09
C LEU A 15 -8.34 -0.96 5.86
N PHE A 16 -8.83 0.25 6.09
CA PHE A 16 -9.19 1.17 5.01
C PHE A 16 -7.99 1.53 4.13
N SER A 17 -6.84 1.76 4.77
CA SER A 17 -5.59 2.09 4.06
C SER A 17 -5.09 0.91 3.22
N VAL A 18 -5.17 -0.32 3.74
CA VAL A 18 -4.74 -1.53 3.02
C VAL A 18 -5.66 -1.85 1.85
N VAL A 19 -6.98 -1.72 2.03
CA VAL A 19 -7.96 -1.90 0.94
C VAL A 19 -7.77 -0.81 -0.13
N GLY A 20 -7.62 0.44 0.30
CA GLY A 20 -7.35 1.57 -0.58
C GLY A 20 -6.04 1.41 -1.35
N PHE A 21 -4.98 0.91 -0.70
CA PHE A 21 -3.73 0.54 -1.35
C PHE A 21 -3.96 -0.51 -2.45
N GLY A 22 -4.69 -1.58 -2.14
CA GLY A 22 -5.00 -2.63 -3.12
C GLY A 22 -5.70 -2.07 -4.35
N ALA A 23 -6.74 -1.26 -4.15
CA ALA A 23 -7.49 -0.62 -5.22
C ALA A 23 -6.63 0.35 -6.05
N LEU A 24 -5.87 1.22 -5.38
CA LEU A 24 -4.99 2.20 -6.03
C LEU A 24 -3.88 1.51 -6.82
N ALA A 25 -3.27 0.47 -6.27
CA ALA A 25 -2.21 -0.26 -6.94
C ALA A 25 -2.74 -1.02 -8.16
N ILE A 26 -3.86 -1.73 -8.05
CA ILE A 26 -4.46 -2.43 -9.20
C ILE A 26 -4.84 -1.44 -10.31
N CYS A 27 -5.50 -0.34 -9.94
CA CYS A 27 -5.89 0.70 -10.90
C CYS A 27 -4.66 1.38 -11.53
N GLY A 28 -3.72 1.84 -10.71
CA GLY A 28 -2.54 2.56 -11.18
C GLY A 28 -1.61 1.70 -12.04
N LEU A 29 -1.36 0.46 -11.63
CA LEU A 29 -0.58 -0.49 -12.42
C LEU A 29 -1.32 -0.85 -13.73
N GLY A 30 -2.64 -1.04 -13.67
CA GLY A 30 -3.47 -1.30 -14.85
C GLY A 30 -3.47 -0.15 -15.86
N VAL A 31 -3.70 1.09 -15.41
CA VAL A 31 -3.65 2.29 -16.26
C VAL A 31 -2.26 2.46 -16.87
N LEU A 32 -1.20 2.28 -16.08
CA LEU A 32 0.16 2.37 -16.59
C LEU A 32 0.45 1.27 -17.62
N SER A 33 -0.07 0.07 -17.41
CA SER A 33 0.05 -1.04 -18.36
C SER A 33 -0.65 -0.74 -19.68
N LEU A 34 -1.88 -0.21 -19.64
CA LEU A 34 -2.61 0.23 -20.83
C LEU A 34 -1.87 1.36 -21.58
N ALA A 35 -1.29 2.31 -20.83
CA ALA A 35 -0.60 3.46 -21.40
C ALA A 35 0.76 3.08 -22.04
N THR A 36 1.47 2.11 -21.47
CA THR A 36 2.80 1.69 -21.93
C THR A 36 2.75 0.51 -22.90
N GLY A 37 1.62 -0.19 -22.99
CA GLY A 37 1.51 -1.45 -23.72
C GLY A 37 2.38 -2.57 -23.16
N ALA A 38 2.93 -2.39 -21.94
CA ALA A 38 3.79 -3.35 -21.26
C ALA A 38 2.99 -4.08 -20.18
N ASP A 39 3.16 -5.40 -20.07
CA ASP A 39 2.56 -6.12 -18.95
C ASP A 39 3.24 -5.73 -17.64
N VAL A 40 2.43 -5.53 -16.61
CA VAL A 40 2.87 -5.26 -15.22
C VAL A 40 3.82 -6.35 -14.72
N VAL A 41 3.69 -7.57 -15.28
CA VAL A 41 4.54 -8.74 -14.99
C VAL A 41 5.23 -9.23 -16.28
N ALA A 42 5.67 -8.33 -17.15
CA ALA A 42 6.50 -8.69 -18.31
C ALA A 42 7.95 -8.96 -17.90
N VAL A 43 8.19 -9.94 -17.03
CA VAL A 43 9.45 -10.68 -17.13
C VAL A 43 9.18 -11.79 -18.13
N ARG A 44 9.69 -11.64 -19.37
CA ARG A 44 9.60 -12.70 -20.39
C ARG A 44 10.08 -14.02 -19.80
N GLY A 45 9.15 -14.94 -19.51
CA GLY A 45 9.42 -16.28 -19.01
C GLY A 45 9.02 -16.59 -17.57
N LEU A 46 8.55 -15.63 -16.77
CA LEU A 46 7.95 -15.92 -15.44
C LEU A 46 6.43 -15.70 -15.52
N GLY A 47 5.65 -16.76 -15.31
CA GLY A 47 4.18 -16.70 -15.38
C GLY A 47 3.53 -15.76 -14.35
N ALA A 48 2.20 -15.77 -14.22
CA ALA A 48 1.47 -14.86 -13.34
C ALA A 48 1.76 -15.03 -11.82
N LEU A 49 2.32 -16.19 -11.41
CA LEU A 49 2.49 -16.57 -10.01
C LEU A 49 3.45 -15.66 -9.21
N PRO A 50 4.65 -15.30 -9.71
CA PRO A 50 5.58 -14.47 -8.92
C PRO A 50 5.09 -13.04 -8.71
N GLY A 51 4.36 -12.47 -9.68
CA GLY A 51 3.76 -11.15 -9.53
C GLY A 51 2.69 -11.11 -8.44
N ALA A 52 1.82 -12.12 -8.41
CA ALA A 52 0.79 -12.26 -7.37
C ALA A 52 1.42 -12.47 -5.98
N ALA A 53 2.45 -13.31 -5.88
CA ALA A 53 3.18 -13.53 -4.63
C ALA A 53 3.88 -12.25 -4.14
N GLY A 54 4.54 -11.51 -5.02
CA GLY A 54 5.14 -10.21 -4.71
C GLY A 54 4.09 -9.21 -4.22
N PHE A 55 2.94 -9.14 -4.87
CA PHE A 55 1.87 -8.23 -4.44
C PHE A 55 1.28 -8.62 -3.09
N ALA A 56 1.05 -9.92 -2.85
CA ALA A 56 0.59 -10.41 -1.55
C ALA A 56 1.59 -10.08 -0.42
N LEU A 57 2.89 -10.24 -0.67
CA LEU A 57 3.92 -9.87 0.30
C LEU A 57 3.93 -8.36 0.58
N ALA A 58 3.71 -7.54 -0.45
CA ALA A 58 3.61 -6.10 -0.32
C ALA A 58 2.42 -5.67 0.54
N VAL A 59 1.25 -6.29 0.35
CA VAL A 59 0.06 -6.08 1.19
C VAL A 59 0.33 -6.48 2.64
N ALA A 60 0.98 -7.63 2.86
CA ALA A 60 1.33 -8.08 4.20
C ALA A 60 2.30 -7.10 4.89
N ALA A 61 3.35 -6.66 4.20
CA ALA A 61 4.31 -5.69 4.72
C ALA A 61 3.63 -4.35 5.07
N LEU A 62 2.76 -3.84 4.21
CA LEU A 62 1.99 -2.63 4.49
C LEU A 62 1.13 -2.79 5.75
N THR A 63 0.44 -3.93 5.87
CA THR A 63 -0.41 -4.25 7.03
C THR A 63 0.40 -4.27 8.33
N LEU A 64 1.60 -4.86 8.30
CA LEU A 64 2.51 -4.89 9.46
C LEU A 64 3.02 -3.49 9.83
N VAL A 65 3.46 -2.71 8.83
CA VAL A 65 3.98 -1.35 9.04
C VAL A 65 2.89 -0.43 9.61
N LEU A 66 1.69 -0.44 9.04
CA LEU A 66 0.59 0.39 9.52
C LEU A 66 0.02 -0.12 10.84
N GLY A 67 -0.15 -1.44 10.97
CA GLY A 67 -0.65 -2.07 12.19
C GLY A 67 0.25 -1.81 13.41
N GLY A 68 1.56 -1.75 13.23
CA GLY A 68 2.51 -1.35 14.28
C GLY A 68 2.66 0.16 14.43
N GLY A 69 2.76 0.89 13.33
CA GLY A 69 3.03 2.33 13.31
C GLY A 69 1.87 3.18 13.82
N LEU A 70 0.63 2.83 13.47
CA LEU A 70 -0.57 3.58 13.88
C LEU A 70 -0.97 3.33 15.33
N ARG A 71 -0.45 2.28 15.98
CA ARG A 71 -0.67 2.03 17.42
C ARG A 71 0.21 2.90 18.32
N ARG A 72 1.17 3.65 17.77
CA ARG A 72 2.02 4.55 18.55
C ARG A 72 1.22 5.78 19.02
N PRO A 73 1.57 6.39 20.18
CA PRO A 73 0.85 7.55 20.72
C PRO A 73 0.79 8.76 19.78
N HIS A 74 1.86 8.98 19.00
CA HIS A 74 1.95 10.04 18.01
C HIS A 74 2.47 9.48 16.67
N PRO A 75 1.60 8.93 15.80
CA PRO A 75 2.02 8.49 14.48
C PRO A 75 2.52 9.69 13.67
N SER A 76 3.70 9.56 13.07
CA SER A 76 4.32 10.61 12.25
C SER A 76 4.04 10.37 10.76
N TYR A 77 4.03 11.44 9.96
CA TYR A 77 3.92 11.31 8.50
C TYR A 77 5.13 10.61 7.86
N GLY A 78 6.24 10.46 8.60
CA GLY A 78 7.35 9.60 8.18
C GLY A 78 6.94 8.14 8.00
N LEU A 79 5.84 7.69 8.63
CA LEU A 79 5.28 6.36 8.42
C LEU A 79 4.85 6.14 6.96
N ALA A 80 4.45 7.19 6.23
CA ALA A 80 4.12 7.09 4.81
C ALA A 80 5.33 6.72 3.95
N ALA A 81 6.49 7.32 4.24
CA ALA A 81 7.74 6.99 3.56
C ALA A 81 8.20 5.55 3.88
N VAL A 82 8.07 5.14 5.16
CA VAL A 82 8.38 3.76 5.58
C VAL A 82 7.43 2.76 4.91
N ALA A 83 6.14 3.08 4.81
CA ALA A 83 5.15 2.26 4.13
C ALA A 83 5.45 2.10 2.63
N ALA A 84 5.77 3.20 1.94
CA ALA A 84 6.18 3.18 0.54
C ALA A 84 7.41 2.29 0.32
N LEU A 85 8.46 2.48 1.12
CA LEU A 85 9.68 1.69 1.03
C LEU A 85 9.42 0.21 1.34
N ALA A 86 8.67 -0.08 2.40
CA ALA A 86 8.35 -1.44 2.81
C ALA A 86 7.55 -2.20 1.74
N VAL A 87 6.57 -1.55 1.11
CA VAL A 87 5.79 -2.12 0.01
C VAL A 87 6.68 -2.49 -1.17
N VAL A 88 7.57 -1.59 -1.60
CA VAL A 88 8.46 -1.85 -2.73
C VAL A 88 9.43 -2.98 -2.41
N LEU A 89 10.11 -2.91 -1.26
CA LEU A 89 11.05 -3.95 -0.84
C LEU A 89 10.39 -5.32 -0.68
N ALA A 90 9.19 -5.35 -0.10
CA ALA A 90 8.42 -6.58 0.03
C ALA A 90 7.99 -7.14 -1.34
N HIS A 91 7.59 -6.28 -2.28
CA HIS A 91 7.26 -6.72 -3.62
C HIS A 91 8.46 -7.35 -4.33
N LEU A 92 9.62 -6.69 -4.28
CA LEU A 92 10.87 -7.20 -4.86
C LEU A 92 11.31 -8.51 -4.21
N ALA A 93 11.28 -8.59 -2.88
CA ALA A 93 11.61 -9.81 -2.14
C ALA A 93 10.65 -10.94 -2.51
N GLY A 94 9.35 -10.69 -2.57
CA GLY A 94 8.35 -11.68 -2.96
C GLY A 94 8.52 -12.15 -4.41
N LEU A 95 8.89 -11.25 -5.32
CA LEU A 95 9.20 -11.60 -6.70
C LEU A 95 10.41 -12.53 -6.78
N VAL A 96 11.52 -12.20 -6.11
CA VAL A 96 12.73 -13.03 -6.11
C VAL A 96 12.46 -14.39 -5.46
N VAL A 97 11.82 -14.42 -4.29
CA VAL A 97 11.50 -15.66 -3.57
C VAL A 97 10.59 -16.55 -4.42
N ALA A 98 9.51 -16.00 -4.98
CA ALA A 98 8.59 -16.77 -5.80
C ALA A 98 9.23 -17.27 -7.10
N ALA A 99 10.08 -16.47 -7.74
CA ALA A 99 10.85 -16.89 -8.91
C ALA A 99 11.77 -18.08 -8.61
N VAL A 100 12.52 -18.02 -7.50
CA VAL A 100 13.41 -19.09 -7.07
C VAL A 100 12.62 -20.36 -6.71
N VAL A 101 11.48 -20.23 -6.04
CA VAL A 101 10.60 -21.36 -5.69
C VAL A 101 10.05 -22.06 -6.95
N VAL A 102 9.78 -21.30 -8.01
CA VAL A 102 9.34 -21.85 -9.31
C VAL A 102 10.51 -22.47 -10.11
N GLY A 103 11.74 -22.40 -9.60
CA GLY A 103 12.93 -23.00 -10.22
C GLY A 103 13.64 -22.09 -11.23
N VAL A 104 13.35 -20.78 -11.21
CA VAL A 104 14.06 -19.81 -12.05
C VAL A 104 15.45 -19.58 -11.48
N ASP A 105 16.43 -19.46 -12.38
CA ASP A 105 17.81 -19.11 -12.03
C ASP A 105 17.84 -17.84 -11.13
N PRO A 106 18.49 -17.89 -9.95
CA PRO A 106 18.51 -16.78 -9.01
C PRO A 106 19.07 -15.48 -9.59
N ALA A 107 20.05 -15.55 -10.50
CA ALA A 107 20.60 -14.36 -11.16
C ALA A 107 19.56 -13.71 -12.08
N ARG A 108 18.75 -14.52 -12.77
CA ARG A 108 17.62 -14.01 -13.58
C ARG A 108 16.52 -13.43 -12.70
N ALA A 109 16.22 -14.05 -11.57
CA ALA A 109 15.23 -13.55 -10.62
C ALA A 109 15.63 -12.17 -10.07
N VAL A 110 16.90 -11.99 -9.69
CA VAL A 110 17.44 -10.71 -9.21
C VAL A 110 17.48 -9.67 -10.33
N ALA A 111 17.88 -10.05 -11.54
CA ALA A 111 17.87 -9.14 -12.69
C ALA A 111 16.45 -8.63 -13.01
N ALA A 112 15.45 -9.52 -12.92
CA ALA A 112 14.05 -9.16 -13.09
C ALA A 112 13.55 -8.20 -12.01
N ALA A 113 13.88 -8.46 -10.75
CA ALA A 113 13.58 -7.55 -9.64
C ALA A 113 14.25 -6.18 -9.84
N GLY A 114 15.50 -6.15 -10.31
CA GLY A 114 16.22 -4.91 -10.63
C GLY A 114 15.57 -4.12 -11.77
N ALA A 115 15.14 -4.80 -12.83
CA ALA A 115 14.41 -4.17 -13.94
C ALA A 115 13.09 -3.57 -13.47
N PHE A 116 12.34 -4.27 -12.60
CA PHE A 116 11.13 -3.73 -12.00
C PHE A 116 11.43 -2.51 -11.13
N ALA A 117 12.46 -2.58 -10.28
CA ALA A 117 12.83 -1.50 -9.37
C ALA A 117 13.17 -0.18 -10.09
N LEU A 118 13.72 -0.27 -11.30
CA LEU A 118 14.04 0.88 -12.16
C LEU A 118 12.88 1.32 -13.07
N SER A 119 11.75 0.62 -13.01
CA SER A 119 10.59 0.89 -13.87
C SER A 119 9.63 1.91 -13.26
N TRP A 120 8.75 2.47 -14.10
CA TRP A 120 7.67 3.33 -13.66
C TRP A 120 6.63 2.59 -12.79
N PHE A 121 6.55 1.26 -12.90
CA PHE A 121 5.67 0.44 -12.04
C PHE A 121 6.10 0.49 -10.58
N ALA A 122 7.40 0.49 -10.29
CA ALA A 122 7.91 0.66 -8.92
C ALA A 122 7.56 2.05 -8.36
N VAL A 123 7.61 3.09 -9.19
CA VAL A 123 7.22 4.47 -8.81
C VAL A 123 5.73 4.53 -8.46
N VAL A 124 4.86 3.94 -9.29
CA VAL A 124 3.42 3.87 -9.02
C VAL A 124 3.15 3.10 -7.73
N LEU A 125 3.77 1.93 -7.55
CA LEU A 125 3.60 1.11 -6.37
C LEU A 125 4.06 1.83 -5.09
N ALA A 126 5.20 2.52 -5.14
CA ALA A 126 5.69 3.37 -4.05
C ALA A 126 4.71 4.51 -3.74
N GLY A 127 4.18 5.17 -4.78
CA GLY A 127 3.17 6.21 -4.66
C GLY A 127 1.89 5.73 -3.98
N CYS A 128 1.40 4.54 -4.35
CA CYS A 128 0.25 3.91 -3.70
C CYS A 128 0.54 3.61 -2.22
N GLY A 129 1.72 3.07 -1.90
CA GLY A 129 2.13 2.79 -0.52
C GLY A 129 2.25 4.07 0.32
N ALA A 130 2.82 5.13 -0.26
CA ALA A 130 2.90 6.46 0.37
C ALA A 130 1.51 7.05 0.63
N ALA A 131 0.62 7.00 -0.37
CA ALA A 131 -0.75 7.49 -0.25
C ALA A 131 -1.50 6.74 0.85
N ALA A 132 -1.41 5.40 0.87
CA ALA A 132 -2.03 4.57 1.90
C ALA A 132 -1.47 4.83 3.30
N GLY A 133 -0.16 4.99 3.44
CA GLY A 133 0.45 5.33 4.72
C GLY A 133 0.06 6.73 5.20
N TRP A 134 0.00 7.69 4.28
CA TRP A 134 -0.45 9.05 4.58
C TRP A 134 -1.92 9.08 5.00
N THR A 135 -2.82 8.40 4.26
CA THR A 135 -4.24 8.33 4.61
C THR A 135 -4.45 7.61 5.93
N GLY A 136 -3.72 6.53 6.22
CA GLY A 136 -3.78 5.85 7.51
C GLY A 136 -3.42 6.77 8.69
N VAL A 137 -2.34 7.54 8.55
CA VAL A 137 -1.94 8.55 9.55
C VAL A 137 -2.98 9.66 9.65
N ALA A 138 -3.51 10.14 8.53
CA ALA A 138 -4.55 11.15 8.49
C ALA A 138 -5.83 10.66 9.17
N LEU A 139 -6.30 9.44 8.94
CA LEU A 139 -7.52 8.91 9.57
C LEU A 139 -7.42 8.82 11.09
N VAL A 140 -6.23 8.52 11.63
CA VAL A 140 -6.00 8.47 13.09
C VAL A 140 -5.83 9.87 13.68
N ARG A 141 -5.17 10.79 12.95
CA ARG A 141 -4.89 12.15 13.44
C ARG A 141 -6.04 13.13 13.26
N THR A 142 -6.75 13.02 12.15
CA THR A 142 -7.72 14.05 11.73
C THR A 142 -8.98 13.85 12.55
N ARG A 143 -9.30 14.86 13.36
CA ARG A 143 -10.52 14.89 14.15
C ARG A 143 -11.74 15.29 13.31
N ALA A 144 -11.95 14.57 12.20
CA ALA A 144 -13.09 14.83 11.33
C ALA A 144 -14.36 14.44 12.09
N GLN A 145 -15.13 15.44 12.52
CA GLN A 145 -16.46 15.19 13.05
C GLN A 145 -17.30 14.51 11.97
N ALA A 146 -18.18 13.61 12.39
CA ALA A 146 -19.17 13.03 11.48
C ALA A 146 -19.86 14.20 10.73
N PRO A 147 -19.93 14.14 9.39
CA PRO A 147 -20.59 15.19 8.62
C PRO A 147 -22.04 15.26 9.08
N ARG A 148 -22.37 16.32 9.83
CA ARG A 148 -23.73 16.58 10.29
C ARG A 148 -24.47 17.24 9.16
N TRP A 149 -25.56 16.62 8.75
CA TRP A 149 -26.38 17.18 7.70
C TRP A 149 -27.19 18.35 8.22
N ARG A 150 -27.53 19.30 7.32
CA ARG A 150 -28.24 20.52 7.75
C ARG A 150 -29.58 20.22 8.43
N TRP A 151 -30.23 19.10 8.10
CA TRP A 151 -31.49 18.65 8.69
C TRP A 151 -31.31 17.89 10.02
N GLU A 152 -30.08 17.55 10.43
CA GLU A 152 -29.78 16.96 11.75
C GLU A 152 -29.49 18.03 12.81
N ARG A 153 -29.61 19.31 12.44
CA ARG A 153 -29.69 20.40 13.41
C ARG A 153 -31.14 20.52 13.78
N ASP A 154 -31.54 19.87 14.88
CA ASP A 154 -32.86 20.07 15.44
C ASP A 154 -33.09 21.57 15.66
N GLU A 155 -34.30 21.98 15.30
CA GLU A 155 -34.85 23.33 15.30
C GLU A 155 -35.01 23.85 16.74
N ASP A 156 -33.92 24.07 17.47
CA ASP A 156 -33.91 24.65 18.82
C ASP A 156 -33.08 25.96 18.87
N GLU A 157 -33.25 26.83 17.86
CA GLU A 157 -33.00 28.28 17.97
C GLU A 157 -34.17 29.08 17.39
#